data_AF-A0A653QMW7-F1
#
_entry.id   AF-A0A653QMW7-F1
#
_cell.length_a   1.000
_cell.length_b   1.000
_cell.length_c   1.000
_cell.angle_alpha   90.00
_cell.angle_beta   90.00
_cell.angle_gamma   90.00
#
_symmetry.space_group_name_H-M   'P 1'
#
loop_
_entity.id
_entity.type
_entity.pdbx_description
1 polymer ?
#
loop_
_entity_poly.entity_id
_entity_poly.type
_entity_poly.pdbx_seq_one_letter_code
_entity_poly.pdbx_strand_id
1 'polypeptide(L)'
;MPVLPRAQHVWVSLTGVWADDRVPGLLLSWRSTPQGWEGWVISAQAGVGARGDGPYVRQSWLPATAIRPLGPLPQAPPHHPTAGRAAH
;
A
#
# COMPACT_ATOMS: atom_id res chain seq x y z
N MET A 1 -14.10 20.33 -13.41
CA MET A 1 -12.83 20.24 -12.66
C MET A 1 -12.12 18.96 -13.08
N PRO A 2 -10.81 18.96 -13.37
CA PRO A 2 -10.10 17.73 -13.62
C PRO A 2 -10.07 16.91 -12.33
N VAL A 3 -10.52 15.65 -12.39
CA VAL A 3 -10.32 14.70 -11.30
C VAL A 3 -8.83 14.41 -11.26
N LEU A 4 -8.15 14.87 -10.21
CA LEU A 4 -6.77 14.48 -9.97
C LEU A 4 -6.71 12.96 -9.84
N PRO A 5 -5.74 12.27 -10.48
CA PRO A 5 -5.58 10.84 -10.30
C PRO A 5 -5.46 10.55 -8.80
N ARG A 6 -6.40 9.76 -8.27
CA ARG A 6 -6.45 9.47 -6.84
C ARG A 6 -5.47 8.35 -6.55
N ALA A 7 -4.32 8.70 -5.98
CA ALA A 7 -3.40 7.72 -5.43
C ALA A 7 -4.10 6.96 -4.29
N GLN A 8 -4.15 5.64 -4.38
CA GLN A 8 -4.75 4.77 -3.38
C GLN A 8 -3.69 3.92 -2.71
N HIS A 9 -3.67 3.89 -1.38
CA HIS A 9 -2.79 3.02 -0.62
C HIS A 9 -3.32 1.58 -0.69
N VAL A 10 -2.45 0.65 -1.09
CA VAL A 10 -2.75 -0.76 -1.30
C VAL A 10 -1.66 -1.64 -0.69
N TRP A 11 -2.02 -2.88 -0.36
CA TRP A 11 -1.08 -3.97 -0.19
C TRP A 11 -0.81 -4.61 -1.55
N VAL A 12 0.44 -5.00 -1.76
CA VAL A 12 0.92 -5.68 -2.97
C VAL A 12 1.54 -7.01 -2.59
N SER A 13 1.14 -8.10 -3.26
CA SER A 13 1.87 -9.37 -3.21
C SER A 13 2.88 -9.42 -4.35
N LEU A 14 4.15 -9.70 -4.02
CA LEU A 14 5.24 -9.74 -5.01
C LEU A 14 5.37 -11.11 -5.67
N THR A 15 4.96 -12.17 -4.97
CA THR A 15 5.00 -13.55 -5.46
C THR A 15 3.67 -13.99 -6.07
N GLY A 16 2.61 -13.18 -5.95
CA GLY A 16 1.24 -13.55 -6.30
C GLY A 16 0.58 -14.46 -5.25
N VAL A 17 1.31 -14.90 -4.24
CA VAL A 17 0.78 -15.59 -3.06
C VAL A 17 0.59 -14.56 -1.96
N TRP A 18 -0.59 -14.55 -1.35
CA TRP A 18 -0.88 -13.65 -0.23
C TRP A 18 -0.43 -14.28 1.08
N ALA A 19 0.88 -14.24 1.33
CA ALA A 19 1.49 -14.64 2.59
C ALA A 19 2.11 -13.40 3.29
N ASP A 20 3.13 -13.60 4.12
CA ASP A 20 3.84 -12.52 4.84
C ASP A 20 4.74 -11.65 3.93
N ASP A 21 4.73 -11.89 2.61
CA ASP A 21 5.52 -11.18 1.60
C ASP A 21 4.82 -9.94 1.01
N ARG A 22 3.77 -9.45 1.68
CA ARG A 22 3.06 -8.23 1.26
C ARG A 22 3.91 -6.98 1.51
N VAL A 23 3.94 -6.09 0.52
CA VAL A 23 4.59 -4.78 0.64
C VAL A 23 3.60 -3.64 0.44
N PRO A 24 3.82 -2.48 1.08
CA PRO A 24 2.98 -1.31 0.87
C PRO A 24 3.19 -0.72 -0.53
N GLY A 25 2.12 -0.24 -1.14
CA GLY A 25 2.17 0.40 -2.46
C GLY A 25 1.12 1.48 -2.69
N LEU A 26 1.33 2.26 -3.74
CA LEU A 26 0.43 3.31 -4.24
C LEU A 26 -0.08 2.92 -5.62
N LEU A 27 -1.38 2.66 -5.72
CA LEU A 27 -2.08 2.44 -6.97
C LEU A 27 -2.44 3.79 -7.60
N LEU A 28 -2.04 3.98 -8.86
CA LEU A 28 -2.17 5.26 -9.56
C LEU A 28 -3.11 5.21 -10.77
N SER A 29 -3.25 4.06 -11.40
CA SER A 29 -4.08 3.89 -12.60
C SER A 29 -4.47 2.44 -12.81
N TRP A 30 -5.52 2.21 -13.59
CA TRP A 30 -5.97 0.90 -14.05
C TRP A 30 -5.92 0.85 -15.57
N ARG A 31 -5.59 -0.33 -16.11
CA ARG A 31 -5.78 -0.66 -17.52
C ARG A 31 -6.42 -2.04 -17.66
N SER A 32 -7.16 -2.22 -18.75
CA SER A 32 -7.68 -3.52 -19.17
C SER A 32 -6.75 -4.10 -20.24
N THR A 33 -6.41 -5.38 -20.11
CA THR A 33 -5.63 -6.16 -21.08
C THR A 33 -6.42 -7.42 -21.45
N PRO A 34 -6.03 -8.15 -22.51
CA PRO A 34 -6.65 -9.44 -22.84
C PRO A 34 -6.58 -10.47 -21.70
N GLN A 35 -5.63 -10.32 -20.78
CA GLN A 35 -5.40 -11.21 -19.63
C GLN A 35 -6.17 -10.77 -18.37
N GLY A 36 -6.78 -9.57 -18.39
CA GLY A 36 -7.57 -9.04 -17.27
C GLY A 36 -7.20 -7.60 -16.91
N TRP A 37 -7.54 -7.19 -15.69
CA TRP A 37 -7.23 -5.85 -15.19
C TRP A 37 -5.84 -5.80 -14.56
N GLU A 38 -5.12 -4.71 -14.83
CA GLU A 38 -3.83 -4.40 -14.23
C GLU A 38 -3.80 -3.00 -13.63
N GLY A 39 -3.16 -2.86 -12.47
CA GLY A 39 -2.95 -1.59 -11.81
C GLY A 39 -1.50 -1.11 -11.95
N TRP A 40 -1.30 0.18 -12.20
CA TRP A 40 0.03 0.81 -12.13
C TRP A 40 0.34 1.13 -10.68
N VAL A 41 1.36 0.47 -10.13
CA VAL A 41 1.67 0.53 -8.70
C VAL A 41 3.13 0.93 -8.47
N ILE A 42 3.33 1.82 -7.49
CA ILE A 42 4.63 2.16 -6.91
C ILE A 42 4.72 1.48 -5.54
N SER A 43 5.70 0.61 -5.30
CA SER A 43 5.87 -0.12 -4.02
C SER A 43 7.28 0.01 -3.47
N ALA A 44 7.42 0.12 -2.15
CA ALA A 44 8.72 0.08 -1.47
C ALA A 44 9.08 -1.37 -1.11
N GLN A 45 10.28 -1.80 -1.46
CA GLN A 45 10.79 -3.15 -1.23
C GLN A 45 12.16 -3.08 -0.54
N ALA A 46 12.49 -4.07 0.28
CA ALA A 46 13.85 -4.28 0.80
C ALA A 46 14.41 -5.57 0.21
N GLY A 47 15.69 -5.59 -0.17
CA GLY A 47 16.37 -6.79 -0.68
C GLY A 47 17.42 -6.51 -1.74
N VAL A 48 17.94 -7.58 -2.33
CA VAL A 48 19.12 -7.64 -3.21
C VAL A 48 19.05 -6.73 -4.45
N GLY A 49 17.85 -6.25 -4.81
CA GLY A 49 17.65 -5.27 -5.88
C GLY A 49 18.09 -3.84 -5.52
N ALA A 50 18.29 -3.53 -4.24
CA ALA A 50 18.88 -2.28 -3.79
C ALA A 50 20.39 -2.37 -3.69
N ARG A 51 21.07 -1.30 -4.12
CA ARG A 51 22.49 -1.14 -3.86
C ARG A 51 22.73 -1.14 -2.35
N GLY A 52 23.36 -2.20 -1.83
CA GLY A 52 23.68 -2.33 -0.39
C GLY A 52 22.51 -2.74 0.51
N ASP A 53 21.57 -3.57 0.03
CA ASP A 53 20.46 -4.14 0.81
C ASP A 53 19.49 -3.11 1.42
N GLY A 54 19.51 -1.87 0.93
CA GLY A 54 18.61 -0.81 1.36
C GLY A 54 17.18 -0.94 0.82
N PRO A 55 16.28 -0.02 1.18
CA PRO A 55 14.98 0.07 0.53
C PRO A 55 15.13 0.60 -0.91
N TYR A 56 14.34 0.06 -1.84
CA TYR A 56 14.20 0.58 -3.20
C TYR A 56 12.72 0.67 -3.59
N VAL A 57 12.45 1.48 -4.62
CA VAL A 57 11.10 1.68 -5.16
C VAL A 57 10.97 0.91 -6.46
N ARG A 58 9.93 0.10 -6.58
CA ARG A 58 9.55 -0.59 -7.82
C ARG A 58 8.27 0.00 -8.38
N GLN A 59 8.25 0.20 -9.70
CA GLN A 59 7.09 0.70 -10.44
C GLN A 59 6.74 -0.31 -11.53
N SER A 60 5.50 -0.79 -11.57
CA SER A 60 5.08 -1.76 -12.58
C SER A 60 3.57 -1.86 -12.70
N TRP A 61 3.12 -2.37 -13.85
CA TRP A 61 1.78 -2.94 -13.98
C TRP A 61 1.73 -4.27 -13.24
N LEU A 62 0.74 -4.44 -12.36
CA LEU A 62 0.50 -5.66 -11.61
C LEU A 62 -0.91 -6.17 -11.90
N PRO A 63 -1.12 -7.50 -11.99
CA PRO A 63 -2.45 -8.05 -12.13
C PRO A 63 -3.31 -7.65 -10.92
N ALA A 64 -4.60 -7.41 -11.14
CA ALA A 64 -5.53 -7.01 -10.08
C ALA A 64 -5.55 -7.99 -8.89
N THR A 65 -5.26 -9.27 -9.14
CA THR A 65 -5.16 -10.33 -8.12
C THR A 65 -3.99 -10.14 -7.15
N ALA A 66 -2.98 -9.35 -7.52
CA ALA A 66 -1.83 -9.02 -6.68
C ALA A 66 -2.00 -7.68 -5.91
N ILE A 67 -3.15 -7.03 -6.03
CA ILE A 67 -3.45 -5.73 -5.40
C ILE A 67 -4.62 -5.91 -4.43
N ARG A 68 -4.45 -5.48 -3.17
CA ARG A 68 -5.54 -5.40 -2.19
C ARG A 68 -5.62 -4.00 -1.60
N PRO A 69 -6.81 -3.40 -1.43
CA PRO A 69 -6.92 -2.19 -0.65
C PRO A 69 -6.39 -2.43 0.77
N LEU A 70 -5.86 -1.39 1.42
CA LEU A 70 -5.80 -1.46 2.87
C LEU A 70 -7.22 -1.67 3.38
N GLY A 71 -7.39 -2.66 4.26
CA GLY A 71 -8.57 -2.72 5.12
C GLY A 71 -8.70 -1.40 5.91
N PRO A 72 -9.84 -1.18 6.59
CA PRO A 72 -9.99 0.02 7.42
C PRO A 72 -8.76 0.18 8.31
N LEU A 73 -8.17 1.40 8.31
CA LEU A 73 -7.13 1.72 9.28
C LEU A 73 -7.66 1.34 10.66
N PRO A 74 -6.84 0.72 11.54
CA PRO A 74 -7.18 0.66 12.95
C PRO A 74 -7.56 2.08 13.37
N GLN A 75 -8.81 2.29 13.81
CA GLN A 75 -9.17 3.56 14.40
C GLN A 75 -8.17 3.78 15.53
N ALA A 76 -7.56 4.97 15.59
CA ALA A 76 -6.59 5.30 16.63
C ALA A 76 -7.15 4.84 17.99
N PRO A 77 -6.33 4.27 18.88
CA PRO A 77 -6.79 3.86 20.20
C PRO A 77 -7.59 5.03 20.80
N PRO A 78 -8.76 4.78 21.42
CA PRO A 78 -9.57 5.86 21.98
C PRO A 78 -8.67 6.71 22.87
N HIS A 79 -8.60 8.01 22.56
CA HIS A 79 -7.88 8.97 23.36
C HIS A 79 -8.36 8.80 24.80
N HIS A 80 -7.55 8.20 25.66
CA HIS A 80 -7.86 8.17 27.08
C HIS A 80 -7.94 9.63 27.50
N PRO A 81 -9.07 10.15 27.99
CA PRO A 81 -9.07 11.49 28.53
C PRO A 81 -8.05 11.47 29.66
N THR A 82 -7.02 12.31 29.56
CA THR A 82 -6.12 12.59 30.67
C THR A 82 -7.02 13.09 31.79
N ALA A 83 -7.29 12.24 32.77
CA ALA A 83 -8.05 12.62 33.95
C ALA A 83 -7.35 13.86 34.53
N GLY A 84 -8.08 14.96 34.57
CA GLY A 84 -7.60 16.21 35.14
C GLY A 84 -7.11 15.92 36.55
N ARG A 85 -5.83 16.16 36.78
CA ARG A 85 -5.26 16.24 38.11
C ARG A 85 -5.85 17.48 38.79
N ALA A 86 -6.97 17.30 39.48
CA ALA A 86 -7.37 18.20 40.55
C ALA A 86 -6.33 18.01 41.66
N ALA A 87 -5.47 19.02 41.84
CA ALA A 87 -4.65 19.16 43.03
C ALA A 87 -5.26 20.29 43.86
N HIS A 88 -5.59 19.92 45.10
CA HIS A 88 -5.95 20.80 46.22
C HIS A 88 -4.87 21.84 46.52
#